data_AF-A0A445J570-F1
#
_entry.id   AF-A0A445J570-F1
#
_cell.length_a   1.000
_cell.length_b   1.000
_cell.length_c   1.000
_cell.angle_alpha   90.00
_cell.angle_beta   90.00
_cell.angle_gamma   90.00
#
_symmetry.space_group_name_H-M   'P 1'
#
loop_
_entity.id
_entity.type
_entity.pdbx_description
1 polymer ?
#
loop_
_entity_poly.entity_id
_entity_poly.type
_entity_poly.pdbx_seq_one_letter_code
_entity_poly.pdbx_strand_id
1 'polypeptide(L)'
;MAVSSSHMRFTFECRSDPDFSPPPPSFDNLRRRNFRSSAGSGAAFHGISSLILRFPPNFQRQLSTKARRNCSNIGVAQIVAASWSNNSDNSPAAGAPAPPAATATDAATVPLPVVVAANEDVVVSAAADENGAVQLNSSSYSSFLKSDASKTIHAAERLGRGIETDGITTPVVNTSAYFFKKTADLIDFKENRQVSYEYGRYGNPTTVVLEEKISALEGAESTVIMASGMCASVVLFMALVPAGGHLVTTTDCYRKTRIFIETFLPKMGITTTVIDPADVGALESALEQHNVSLFFTESPTNPFLRCVDIKLVSELCHKKGTLLCIDGTFATPLNQKALALGADLILHSLTKYMGGHHDVLGGCISGSIKVVSQIRTLHHVLGGTLNPNAAYLFIRGMKTLHLRVQQQNSTGMRMAKLLEAHPKVKRVYYPGLPSHPEHELAKRQMTGFGGVVSFEVGI
;
A
#
# COMPACT_ATOMS: atom_id res chain seq x y z
N MET A 1 -60.42 15.98 19.03
CA MET A 1 -59.89 15.97 20.41
C MET A 1 -58.60 15.19 20.40
N ALA A 2 -57.54 15.79 20.93
CA ALA A 2 -56.15 15.37 20.80
C ALA A 2 -55.68 14.55 22.01
N VAL A 3 -54.85 13.52 21.79
CA VAL A 3 -53.79 12.99 22.70
C VAL A 3 -52.83 12.19 21.80
N SER A 4 -51.69 12.75 21.37
CA SER A 4 -50.35 12.76 22.00
C SER A 4 -49.56 11.45 21.82
N SER A 5 -48.59 11.50 20.90
CA SER A 5 -47.54 10.50 20.70
C SER A 5 -46.20 11.07 21.21
N SER A 6 -45.69 10.51 22.31
CA SER A 6 -44.39 10.87 22.88
C SER A 6 -43.26 10.13 22.15
N HIS A 7 -42.40 10.89 21.46
CA HIS A 7 -41.09 10.43 21.00
C HIS A 7 -40.03 11.02 21.94
N MET A 8 -39.36 10.15 22.71
CA MET A 8 -38.29 10.53 23.62
C MET A 8 -36.97 10.54 22.84
N ARG A 9 -36.42 11.74 22.57
CA ARG A 9 -35.05 11.94 22.08
C ARG A 9 -34.13 12.10 23.29
N PHE A 10 -33.16 11.21 23.45
CA PHE A 10 -32.05 11.41 24.38
C PHE A 10 -30.97 12.25 23.71
N THR A 11 -30.77 13.47 24.19
CA THR A 11 -29.60 14.31 23.91
C THR A 11 -28.54 14.04 24.97
N PHE A 12 -27.35 13.64 24.55
CA PHE A 12 -26.19 13.43 25.41
C PHE A 12 -25.43 14.76 25.51
N GLU A 13 -25.60 15.51 26.60
CA GLU A 13 -24.82 16.71 26.92
C GLU A 13 -23.57 16.31 27.73
N CYS A 14 -22.39 16.57 27.18
CA CYS A 14 -21.14 16.53 27.94
C CYS A 14 -21.05 17.79 28.82
N ARG A 15 -20.98 17.59 30.14
CA ARG A 15 -20.59 18.63 31.10
C ARG A 15 -19.09 18.91 31.00
N SER A 16 -18.73 20.17 30.78
CA SER A 16 -17.39 20.71 31.00
C SER A 16 -17.35 21.46 32.33
N ASP A 17 -16.51 21.01 33.26
CA ASP A 17 -16.21 21.68 34.53
C ASP A 17 -15.17 22.83 34.35
N PRO A 18 -15.02 23.75 35.33
CA PRO A 18 -14.87 25.17 35.09
C PRO A 18 -13.44 25.73 35.10
N ASP A 19 -13.34 26.92 34.49
CA ASP A 19 -12.19 27.82 34.33
C ASP A 19 -11.44 28.20 35.61
N PHE A 20 -10.11 28.32 35.49
CA PHE A 20 -9.28 29.21 36.30
C PHE A 20 -8.45 30.12 35.37
N SER A 21 -8.62 31.44 35.56
CA SER A 21 -7.66 32.55 35.32
C SER A 21 -7.68 33.32 33.98
N PRO A 22 -7.30 34.63 33.99
CA PRO A 22 -8.02 35.76 33.36
C PRO A 22 -7.47 36.22 31.98
N PRO A 23 -8.17 37.11 31.24
CA PRO A 23 -7.81 37.46 29.85
C PRO A 23 -6.63 38.45 29.76
N PRO A 24 -5.92 38.49 28.61
CA PRO A 24 -4.81 39.41 28.39
C PRO A 24 -5.30 40.85 28.10
N PRO A 25 -4.50 41.89 28.41
CA PRO A 25 -4.89 43.28 28.18
C PRO A 25 -4.70 43.69 26.72
N SER A 26 -5.63 44.51 26.23
CA SER A 26 -5.53 45.25 24.98
C SER A 26 -4.52 46.40 25.11
N PHE A 27 -3.64 46.55 24.13
CA PHE A 27 -2.78 47.72 23.98
C PHE A 27 -3.13 48.44 22.68
N ASP A 28 -4.00 49.44 22.81
CA ASP A 28 -4.18 50.50 21.81
C ASP A 28 -3.51 51.78 22.32
N ASN A 29 -2.87 52.49 21.38
CA ASN A 29 -2.35 53.86 21.44
C ASN A 29 -1.07 54.16 22.23
N LEU A 30 0.07 54.14 21.52
CA LEU A 30 1.14 55.12 21.73
C LEU A 30 1.50 55.86 20.43
N ARG A 31 1.57 57.18 20.59
CA ARG A 31 1.68 58.24 19.59
C ARG A 31 2.98 58.22 18.77
N ARG A 32 2.83 58.65 17.51
CA ARG A 32 3.69 59.53 16.69
C ARG A 32 5.15 59.71 17.15
N ARG A 33 6.08 59.23 16.32
CA ARG A 33 7.33 59.95 16.03
C ARG A 33 7.59 60.00 14.52
N ASN A 34 7.67 61.24 14.03
CA ASN A 34 8.03 61.59 12.67
C ASN A 34 9.48 61.19 12.38
N PHE A 35 9.71 60.48 11.28
CA PHE A 35 10.97 60.56 10.54
C PHE A 35 10.65 60.83 9.07
N ARG A 36 11.12 61.98 8.59
CA ARG A 36 11.16 62.37 7.19
C ARG A 36 12.23 61.53 6.49
N SER A 37 11.91 60.94 5.34
CA SER A 37 12.90 60.61 4.33
C SER A 37 12.37 60.94 2.94
N SER A 38 13.26 61.55 2.17
CA SER A 38 13.14 62.19 0.86
C SER A 38 12.51 61.35 -0.24
N ALA A 39 11.70 62.02 -1.06
CA ALA A 39 11.31 61.58 -2.39
C ALA A 39 12.53 61.51 -3.34
N GLY A 40 12.58 60.49 -4.19
CA GLY A 40 13.54 60.41 -5.29
C GLY A 40 13.44 59.11 -6.10
N SER A 41 13.03 59.25 -7.36
CA SER A 41 13.09 58.30 -8.49
C SER A 41 12.19 57.05 -8.45
N GLY A 42 11.18 57.08 -9.33
CA GLY A 42 10.35 55.94 -9.66
C GLY A 42 11.06 54.95 -10.60
N ALA A 43 10.80 53.67 -10.37
CA ALA A 43 11.00 52.61 -11.34
C ALA A 43 9.64 51.89 -11.51
N ALA A 44 9.18 51.82 -12.76
CA ALA A 44 7.90 51.25 -13.13
C ALA A 44 7.86 49.75 -12.78
N PHE A 45 6.83 49.33 -12.05
CA PHE A 45 6.44 47.92 -11.94
C PHE A 45 5.90 47.48 -13.31
N HIS A 46 6.66 46.67 -14.05
CA HIS A 46 6.12 45.88 -15.15
C HIS A 46 5.42 44.66 -14.57
N GLY A 47 4.12 44.55 -14.86
CA GLY A 47 3.30 43.42 -14.47
C GLY A 47 3.86 42.12 -15.01
N ILE A 48 4.12 41.17 -14.12
CA ILE A 48 4.50 39.81 -14.48
C ILE A 48 3.22 39.12 -14.95
N SER A 49 2.97 39.20 -16.25
CA SER A 49 2.01 38.33 -16.93
C SER A 49 2.37 36.87 -16.60
N SER A 50 1.36 36.07 -16.30
CA SER A 50 1.46 34.64 -16.03
C SER A 50 2.32 33.94 -17.08
N LEU A 51 3.56 33.61 -16.71
CA LEU A 51 4.44 32.73 -17.47
C LEU A 51 3.82 31.32 -17.49
N ILE A 52 2.96 31.07 -18.47
CA ILE A 52 2.67 29.71 -18.91
C ILE A 52 4.00 29.18 -19.43
N LEU A 53 4.62 28.25 -18.69
CA LEU A 53 5.84 27.55 -19.08
C LEU A 53 5.59 26.86 -20.45
N ARG A 54 6.07 27.47 -21.53
CA ARG A 54 6.08 26.86 -22.86
C ARG A 54 7.27 25.91 -22.96
N PHE A 55 7.05 24.77 -23.61
CA PHE A 55 8.12 23.83 -23.92
C PHE A 55 9.26 24.54 -24.69
N PRO A 56 10.54 24.27 -24.38
CA PRO A 56 11.66 24.79 -25.14
C PRO A 56 11.54 24.40 -26.63
N PRO A 57 11.97 25.26 -27.58
CA PRO A 57 11.86 24.97 -29.02
C PRO A 57 12.51 23.64 -29.45
N ASN A 58 13.63 23.28 -28.81
CA ASN A 58 14.36 22.03 -29.07
C ASN A 58 13.67 20.79 -28.48
N PHE A 59 12.86 20.97 -27.44
CA PHE A 59 12.10 19.90 -26.81
C PHE A 59 10.92 19.44 -27.68
N GLN A 60 10.33 20.38 -28.42
CA GLN A 60 9.20 20.11 -29.32
C GLN A 60 9.60 19.25 -30.54
N ARG A 61 10.89 19.22 -30.90
CA ARG A 61 11.46 18.46 -32.02
C ARG A 61 12.02 17.08 -31.65
N GLN A 62 12.41 16.86 -30.39
CA GLN A 62 13.12 15.63 -29.98
C GLN A 62 12.21 14.52 -29.43
N LEU A 63 10.95 14.82 -29.12
CA LEU A 63 10.00 13.82 -28.63
C LEU A 63 9.02 13.37 -29.71
N SER A 64 8.84 12.05 -29.80
CA SER A 64 7.69 11.42 -30.45
C SER A 64 6.39 12.12 -30.01
N THR A 65 5.43 12.25 -30.93
CA THR A 65 4.09 12.80 -30.65
C THR A 65 3.39 12.06 -29.48
N LYS A 66 3.78 10.81 -29.21
CA LYS A 66 3.34 10.00 -28.08
C LYS A 66 3.93 10.48 -26.74
N ALA A 67 5.23 10.74 -26.69
CA ALA A 67 5.90 11.21 -25.47
C ALA A 67 5.45 12.63 -25.06
N ARG A 68 5.13 13.51 -26.03
CA ARG A 68 4.61 14.86 -25.76
C ARG A 68 3.24 14.89 -25.08
N ARG A 69 2.39 13.87 -25.27
CA ARG A 69 1.05 13.78 -24.66
C ARG A 69 1.08 13.31 -23.20
N ASN A 70 2.16 12.63 -22.79
CA ASN A 70 2.30 12.03 -21.45
C ASN A 70 3.17 12.86 -20.50
N CYS A 71 3.79 13.96 -20.96
CA CYS A 71 4.56 14.85 -20.09
C CYS A 71 3.63 15.78 -19.29
N SER A 72 3.49 15.52 -17.99
CA SER A 72 2.89 16.45 -17.04
C SER A 72 3.76 17.70 -16.86
N ASN A 73 3.21 18.77 -16.26
CA ASN A 73 3.97 19.98 -15.90
C ASN A 73 5.22 19.67 -15.02
N ILE A 74 5.20 18.55 -14.29
CA ILE A 74 6.33 18.06 -13.50
C ILE A 74 7.45 17.54 -14.41
N GLY A 75 7.10 16.80 -15.47
CA GLY A 75 8.07 16.39 -16.48
C GLY A 75 8.78 17.60 -17.09
N VAL A 76 8.04 18.67 -17.40
CA VAL A 76 8.62 19.94 -17.89
C VAL A 76 9.59 20.56 -16.88
N ALA A 77 9.23 20.59 -15.60
CA ALA A 77 10.10 21.11 -14.55
C ALA A 77 11.39 20.26 -14.41
N GLN A 78 11.29 18.93 -14.51
CA GLN A 78 12.45 18.02 -14.51
C GLN A 78 13.35 18.25 -15.72
N ILE A 79 12.77 18.51 -16.89
CA ILE A 79 13.53 18.82 -18.12
C ILE A 79 14.27 20.14 -17.97
N VAL A 80 13.61 21.19 -17.47
CA VAL A 80 14.25 22.49 -17.23
C VAL A 80 15.40 22.34 -16.24
N ALA A 81 15.18 21.65 -15.11
CA ALA A 81 16.23 21.37 -14.13
C ALA A 81 17.40 20.56 -14.72
N ALA A 82 17.11 19.51 -15.50
CA ALA A 82 18.14 18.71 -16.17
C ALA A 82 18.90 19.53 -17.25
N SER A 83 18.21 20.41 -17.98
CA SER A 83 18.82 21.27 -18.99
C SER A 83 19.78 22.31 -18.39
N TRP A 84 19.49 22.81 -17.19
CA TRP A 84 20.39 23.71 -16.47
C TRP A 84 21.67 22.97 -16.08
N SER A 85 21.54 21.69 -15.70
CA SER A 85 22.67 20.81 -15.40
C SER A 85 23.49 20.47 -16.65
N ASN A 86 22.86 20.37 -17.83
CA ASN A 86 23.58 20.22 -19.10
C ASN A 86 24.44 21.44 -19.46
N ASN A 87 24.11 22.63 -18.93
CA ASN A 87 24.78 23.89 -19.25
C ASN A 87 25.87 24.29 -18.24
N SER A 88 25.95 23.64 -17.08
CA SER A 88 26.97 23.89 -16.06
C SER A 88 28.35 23.31 -16.38
N ASP A 89 28.50 22.56 -17.47
CA ASP A 89 29.81 22.11 -17.97
C ASP A 89 30.60 23.20 -18.74
N ASN A 90 30.12 24.44 -18.78
CA ASN A 90 30.88 25.58 -19.29
C ASN A 90 31.54 26.39 -18.15
N SER A 91 32.71 25.91 -17.70
CA SER A 91 33.86 26.58 -17.03
C SER A 91 33.64 27.72 -16.01
N PRO A 92 34.24 27.66 -14.81
CA PRO A 92 34.78 28.85 -14.15
C PRO A 92 36.28 29.02 -14.48
N ALA A 93 36.67 30.29 -14.61
CA ALA A 93 38.02 30.76 -14.90
C ALA A 93 39.09 30.23 -13.92
N ALA A 94 40.33 30.23 -14.42
CA ALA A 94 41.55 29.71 -13.82
C ALA A 94 41.86 30.15 -12.37
N GLY A 95 42.42 29.21 -11.59
CA GLY A 95 43.40 29.53 -10.54
C GLY A 95 43.26 28.80 -9.19
N ALA A 96 43.80 27.58 -9.07
CA ALA A 96 44.55 27.04 -7.90
C ALA A 96 44.86 25.54 -8.10
N PRO A 97 46.04 25.01 -7.69
CA PRO A 97 46.39 23.62 -7.90
C PRO A 97 45.74 22.69 -6.87
N ALA A 98 45.20 21.56 -7.33
CA ALA A 98 44.72 20.46 -6.50
C ALA A 98 45.87 19.48 -6.16
N PRO A 99 45.86 18.80 -4.98
CA PRO A 99 46.82 17.75 -4.65
C PRO A 99 46.49 16.44 -5.40
N PRO A 100 47.45 15.51 -5.57
CA PRO A 100 47.33 14.39 -6.50
C PRO A 100 46.33 13.32 -6.02
N ALA A 101 45.55 12.80 -6.97
CA ALA A 101 44.59 11.72 -6.78
C ALA A 101 45.27 10.35 -6.66
N ALA A 102 44.72 9.49 -5.78
CA ALA A 102 45.02 8.07 -5.76
C ALA A 102 44.21 7.35 -6.87
N THR A 103 44.89 6.48 -7.59
CA THR A 103 44.37 5.67 -8.71
C THR A 103 43.39 4.59 -8.23
N ALA A 104 42.23 4.47 -8.88
CA ALA A 104 41.41 3.26 -8.90
C ALA A 104 41.14 2.88 -10.37
N THR A 105 41.63 1.71 -10.75
CA THR A 105 41.54 1.09 -12.07
C THR A 105 40.17 0.43 -12.31
N ASP A 106 39.68 0.58 -13.54
CA ASP A 106 38.73 -0.23 -14.32
C ASP A 106 37.58 -0.97 -13.62
N ALA A 107 36.36 -0.52 -13.93
CA ALA A 107 35.19 -1.41 -14.09
C ALA A 107 34.22 -0.76 -15.11
N ALA A 108 34.34 -1.13 -16.38
CA ALA A 108 33.35 -0.83 -17.41
C ALA A 108 32.16 -1.80 -17.27
N THR A 109 30.95 -1.28 -17.08
CA THR A 109 29.70 -2.06 -17.09
C THR A 109 29.00 -1.96 -18.44
N VAL A 110 28.68 -3.13 -19.00
CA VAL A 110 28.00 -3.37 -20.29
C VAL A 110 26.48 -3.14 -20.13
N PRO A 111 25.76 -2.58 -21.12
CA PRO A 111 24.31 -2.31 -21.00
C PRO A 111 23.45 -3.59 -21.10
N LEU A 112 22.40 -3.69 -20.27
CA LEU A 112 21.49 -4.83 -20.12
C LEU A 112 20.19 -4.68 -20.97
N PRO A 113 19.60 -5.78 -21.51
CA PRO A 113 18.34 -5.75 -22.28
C PRO A 113 17.07 -5.95 -21.42
N VAL A 114 15.93 -5.38 -21.84
CA VAL A 114 14.63 -5.38 -21.14
C VAL A 114 13.58 -6.21 -21.91
N VAL A 115 12.81 -7.04 -21.20
CA VAL A 115 11.68 -7.82 -21.75
C VAL A 115 10.38 -7.00 -21.66
N VAL A 116 9.68 -6.88 -22.78
CA VAL A 116 8.45 -6.09 -22.94
C VAL A 116 7.22 -6.95 -22.63
N ALA A 117 6.48 -6.61 -21.58
CA ALA A 117 5.08 -7.01 -21.46
C ALA A 117 4.22 -5.97 -22.19
N ALA A 118 3.28 -6.44 -23.02
CA ALA A 118 2.34 -5.59 -23.74
C ALA A 118 1.32 -4.98 -22.76
N ASN A 119 1.72 -3.92 -22.06
CA ASN A 119 0.94 -2.78 -21.58
C ASN A 119 1.88 -1.83 -20.80
N GLU A 120 1.71 -0.53 -21.00
CA GLU A 120 2.70 0.54 -20.79
C GLU A 120 2.98 0.94 -19.33
N ASP A 121 3.43 0.04 -18.44
CA ASP A 121 3.93 0.45 -17.11
C ASP A 121 5.06 -0.45 -16.60
N VAL A 122 6.12 0.18 -16.08
CA VAL A 122 7.32 -0.48 -15.52
C VAL A 122 6.97 -1.22 -14.24
N VAL A 123 7.24 -2.52 -14.22
CA VAL A 123 7.40 -3.26 -12.97
C VAL A 123 8.89 -3.31 -12.64
N VAL A 124 9.28 -2.76 -11.50
CA VAL A 124 10.62 -2.97 -10.96
C VAL A 124 10.67 -4.40 -10.41
N SER A 125 11.24 -5.34 -11.17
CA SER A 125 11.60 -6.67 -10.68
C SER A 125 13.05 -6.97 -11.06
N ALA A 126 13.75 -7.69 -10.18
CA ALA A 126 15.20 -7.87 -10.20
C ALA A 126 15.70 -8.77 -11.37
N ALA A 127 16.80 -8.30 -11.98
CA ALA A 127 17.80 -8.91 -12.90
C ALA A 127 17.53 -10.26 -13.62
N ALA A 128 17.84 -10.31 -14.93
CA ALA A 128 17.93 -11.51 -15.77
C ALA A 128 19.38 -11.80 -16.20
N ASP A 129 19.77 -13.08 -16.26
CA ASP A 129 21.07 -13.59 -16.75
C ASP A 129 20.99 -14.18 -18.18
N GLU A 130 22.16 -14.31 -18.83
CA GLU A 130 22.41 -14.51 -20.28
C GLU A 130 21.86 -15.79 -20.96
N ASN A 131 20.98 -16.58 -20.36
CA ASN A 131 20.51 -17.85 -20.96
C ASN A 131 19.01 -17.91 -21.30
N GLY A 132 18.30 -16.77 -21.35
CA GLY A 132 16.90 -16.75 -21.81
C GLY A 132 15.91 -17.54 -20.95
N ALA A 133 16.36 -18.03 -19.79
CA ALA A 133 15.53 -18.58 -18.74
C ALA A 133 15.21 -17.46 -17.76
N VAL A 134 13.91 -17.16 -17.57
CA VAL A 134 13.44 -16.29 -16.49
C VAL A 134 13.69 -17.02 -15.18
N GLN A 135 14.86 -16.82 -14.57
CA GLN A 135 15.00 -17.04 -13.14
C GLN A 135 14.44 -15.81 -12.43
N LEU A 136 13.27 -15.98 -11.83
CA LEU A 136 12.87 -15.15 -10.70
C LEU A 136 14.05 -15.15 -9.72
N ASN A 137 14.62 -13.99 -9.40
CA ASN A 137 15.50 -13.83 -8.25
C ASN A 137 14.72 -13.97 -6.92
N SER A 138 13.70 -14.83 -6.88
CA SER A 138 13.12 -15.38 -5.66
C SER A 138 14.11 -16.31 -4.92
N SER A 139 15.26 -16.61 -5.53
CA SER A 139 16.31 -17.49 -4.99
C SER A 139 17.27 -16.83 -3.99
N SER A 140 17.41 -15.50 -3.95
CA SER A 140 18.52 -14.91 -3.17
C SER A 140 18.28 -14.93 -1.65
N TYR A 141 17.05 -14.64 -1.19
CA TYR A 141 16.72 -14.71 0.23
C TYR A 141 16.58 -16.15 0.74
N SER A 142 16.14 -17.08 -0.11
CA SER A 142 15.76 -18.44 0.29
C SER A 142 16.95 -19.32 0.68
N SER A 143 18.15 -19.02 0.19
CA SER A 143 19.34 -19.84 0.44
C SER A 143 19.74 -19.90 1.92
N PHE A 144 19.60 -18.80 2.69
CA PHE A 144 19.91 -18.76 4.12
C PHE A 144 18.78 -18.28 5.04
N LEU A 145 17.72 -17.62 4.54
CA LEU A 145 16.55 -17.25 5.34
C LEU A 145 15.44 -18.31 5.21
N LYS A 146 15.55 -19.39 5.97
CA LYS A 146 14.62 -20.54 5.89
C LYS A 146 13.31 -20.35 6.66
N SER A 147 13.25 -19.40 7.59
CA SER A 147 12.05 -19.17 8.43
C SER A 147 11.41 -17.83 8.16
N ASP A 148 10.08 -17.76 8.30
CA ASP A 148 9.37 -16.49 8.20
C ASP A 148 9.80 -15.51 9.28
N ALA A 149 10.19 -15.98 10.48
CA ALA A 149 10.79 -15.13 11.51
C ALA A 149 12.02 -14.38 10.96
N SER A 150 12.93 -15.10 10.29
CA SER A 150 14.10 -14.49 9.66
C SER A 150 13.72 -13.54 8.52
N LYS A 151 12.71 -13.89 7.70
CA LYS A 151 12.22 -13.01 6.62
C LYS A 151 11.59 -11.71 7.15
N THR A 152 10.80 -11.77 8.23
CA THR A 152 10.20 -10.57 8.84
C THR A 152 11.25 -9.53 9.21
N ILE A 153 12.45 -9.99 9.59
CA ILE A 153 13.59 -9.14 9.92
C ILE A 153 14.32 -8.70 8.65
N HIS A 154 14.70 -9.64 7.78
CA HIS A 154 15.78 -9.43 6.80
C HIS A 154 15.35 -9.31 5.34
N ALA A 155 14.16 -9.79 4.97
CA ALA A 155 13.70 -9.71 3.58
C ALA A 155 13.66 -8.25 3.10
N ALA A 156 14.07 -8.01 1.86
CA ALA A 156 14.25 -6.69 1.24
C ALA A 156 15.27 -5.75 1.90
N GLU A 157 16.07 -6.22 2.87
CA GLU A 157 17.01 -5.37 3.61
C GLU A 157 18.42 -5.92 3.69
N ARG A 158 18.61 -7.24 3.85
CA ARG A 158 19.91 -7.83 4.18
C ARG A 158 20.85 -7.96 2.98
N LEU A 159 20.29 -8.15 1.78
CA LEU A 159 21.01 -8.41 0.53
C LEU A 159 21.13 -7.18 -0.38
N GLY A 160 20.61 -6.03 0.05
CA GLY A 160 20.53 -4.82 -0.75
C GLY A 160 19.12 -4.22 -0.72
N ARG A 161 19.01 -2.91 -0.99
CA ARG A 161 17.77 -2.11 -0.84
C ARG A 161 17.52 -1.16 -2.02
N GLY A 162 18.28 -1.30 -3.10
CA GLY A 162 18.32 -0.32 -4.20
C GLY A 162 18.98 1.02 -3.85
N ILE A 163 18.77 1.54 -2.64
CA ILE A 163 19.52 2.67 -2.08
C ILE A 163 20.81 2.18 -1.41
N GLU A 164 21.95 2.65 -1.88
CA GLU A 164 23.26 2.30 -1.33
C GLU A 164 23.45 2.99 0.03
N THR A 165 23.77 2.20 1.04
CA THR A 165 23.99 2.66 2.42
C THR A 165 24.68 1.57 3.23
N ASP A 166 25.56 1.97 4.15
CA ASP A 166 26.15 1.14 5.20
C ASP A 166 25.30 1.12 6.48
N GLY A 167 24.19 1.86 6.50
CA GLY A 167 23.22 1.89 7.60
C GLY A 167 22.50 0.56 7.77
N ILE A 168 22.44 0.06 9.01
CA ILE A 168 21.75 -1.19 9.33
C ILE A 168 20.25 -1.11 8.98
N THR A 169 19.61 0.04 9.19
CA THR A 169 18.17 0.26 8.95
C THR A 169 17.90 0.95 7.62
N THR A 170 16.73 0.73 7.03
CA THR A 170 16.33 1.40 5.79
C THR A 170 16.23 2.92 6.02
N PRO A 171 16.89 3.76 5.22
CA PRO A 171 16.76 5.21 5.32
C PRO A 171 15.35 5.66 4.90
N VAL A 172 14.87 6.74 5.50
CA VAL A 172 13.57 7.34 5.16
C VAL A 172 13.77 8.43 4.11
N VAL A 173 13.33 8.17 2.87
CA VAL A 173 13.52 9.08 1.74
C VAL A 173 12.31 10.00 1.62
N ASN A 174 12.35 11.14 2.32
CA ASN A 174 11.31 12.17 2.27
C ASN A 174 11.50 13.09 1.05
N THR A 175 11.03 12.64 -0.11
CA THR A 175 10.98 13.44 -1.34
C THR A 175 9.66 13.26 -2.08
N SER A 176 9.25 14.28 -2.83
CA SER A 176 8.09 14.23 -3.73
C SER A 176 8.47 13.91 -5.19
N ALA A 177 9.71 14.17 -5.60
CA ALA A 177 10.17 13.99 -6.98
C ALA A 177 11.62 13.48 -7.03
N TYR A 178 11.96 12.82 -8.13
CA TYR A 178 13.31 12.34 -8.41
C TYR A 178 13.86 13.11 -9.60
N PHE A 179 15.10 13.58 -9.52
CA PHE A 179 15.72 14.33 -10.60
C PHE A 179 16.46 13.39 -11.56
N PHE A 180 16.62 13.83 -12.80
CA PHE A 180 17.48 13.21 -13.80
C PHE A 180 18.71 14.10 -13.99
N LYS A 181 19.91 13.50 -14.11
CA LYS A 181 21.16 14.28 -14.20
C LYS A 181 21.21 15.09 -15.49
N LYS A 182 20.76 14.49 -16.59
CA LYS A 182 20.67 15.09 -17.92
C LYS A 182 19.36 14.69 -18.60
N THR A 183 18.96 15.47 -19.61
CA THR A 183 17.73 15.22 -20.37
C THR A 183 17.75 13.86 -21.07
N ALA A 184 18.92 13.37 -21.47
CA ALA A 184 19.08 12.04 -22.06
C ALA A 184 18.60 10.93 -21.11
N ASP A 185 18.92 11.00 -19.82
CA ASP A 185 18.49 10.02 -18.81
C ASP A 185 16.96 9.97 -18.67
N LEU A 186 16.29 11.14 -18.81
CA LEU A 186 14.82 11.19 -18.80
C LEU A 186 14.23 10.53 -20.05
N ILE A 187 14.85 10.73 -21.22
CA ILE A 187 14.42 10.08 -22.47
C ILE A 187 14.62 8.56 -22.34
N ASP A 188 15.78 8.14 -21.83
CA ASP A 188 16.07 6.74 -21.57
C ASP A 188 15.06 6.12 -20.61
N PHE A 189 14.70 6.82 -19.53
CA PHE A 189 13.65 6.39 -18.62
C PHE A 189 12.27 6.29 -19.31
N LYS A 190 11.85 7.30 -20.07
CA LYS A 190 10.54 7.29 -20.77
C LYS A 190 10.46 6.24 -21.88
N GLU A 191 11.60 5.82 -22.40
CA GLU A 191 11.73 4.75 -23.39
C GLU A 191 12.11 3.39 -22.75
N ASN A 192 11.97 3.27 -21.42
CA ASN A 192 12.19 2.06 -20.63
C ASN A 192 13.63 1.48 -20.70
N ARG A 193 14.63 2.31 -21.00
CA ARG A 193 16.06 1.97 -20.94
C ARG A 193 16.70 2.25 -19.58
N GLN A 194 16.03 3.03 -18.73
CA GLN A 194 16.49 3.35 -17.37
C GLN A 194 15.33 3.22 -16.39
N VAL A 195 15.62 2.85 -15.14
CA VAL A 195 14.63 2.79 -14.06
C VAL A 195 14.70 4.06 -13.21
N SER A 196 13.55 4.64 -12.92
CA SER A 196 13.37 5.74 -11.98
C SER A 196 11.97 5.66 -11.39
N TYR A 197 11.79 6.18 -10.18
CA TYR A 197 10.45 6.36 -9.62
C TYR A 197 9.74 7.56 -10.24
N GLU A 198 10.47 8.49 -10.88
CA GLU A 198 10.02 9.76 -11.45
C GLU A 198 9.39 10.72 -10.42
N TYR A 199 8.32 10.28 -9.76
CA TYR A 199 7.50 11.04 -8.84
C TYR A 199 7.07 10.17 -7.66
N GLY A 200 7.00 10.75 -6.45
CA GLY A 200 6.75 10.03 -5.20
C GLY A 200 5.40 9.29 -5.15
N ARG A 201 4.46 9.63 -6.05
CA ARG A 201 3.19 8.88 -6.18
C ARG A 201 3.38 7.49 -6.81
N TYR A 202 4.39 7.33 -7.66
CA TYR A 202 4.61 6.11 -8.44
C TYR A 202 5.58 5.14 -7.75
N GLY A 203 6.36 5.65 -6.79
CA GLY A 203 7.18 4.81 -5.94
C GLY A 203 8.11 5.61 -5.03
N ASN A 204 8.67 4.91 -4.05
CA ASN A 204 9.63 5.45 -3.10
C ASN A 204 10.59 4.36 -2.62
N PRO A 205 11.91 4.60 -2.55
CA PRO A 205 12.90 3.61 -2.10
C PRO A 205 12.57 2.98 -0.74
N THR A 206 12.09 3.77 0.23
CA THR A 206 11.69 3.26 1.55
C THR A 206 10.46 2.37 1.46
N THR A 207 9.48 2.73 0.61
CA THR A 207 8.24 1.95 0.45
C THR A 207 8.46 0.65 -0.32
N VAL A 208 9.37 0.61 -1.31
CA VAL A 208 9.69 -0.61 -2.07
C VAL A 208 10.28 -1.68 -1.15
N VAL A 209 11.10 -1.31 -0.17
CA VAL A 209 11.59 -2.26 0.85
C VAL A 209 10.44 -2.92 1.62
N LEU A 210 9.36 -2.17 1.91
CA LEU A 210 8.17 -2.73 2.55
C LEU A 210 7.39 -3.65 1.60
N GLU A 211 7.23 -3.25 0.32
CA GLU A 211 6.61 -4.07 -0.72
C GLU A 211 7.29 -5.43 -0.84
N GLU A 212 8.60 -5.43 -1.11
CA GLU A 212 9.39 -6.65 -1.30
C GLU A 212 9.43 -7.53 -0.04
N LYS A 213 9.49 -6.92 1.15
CA LYS A 213 9.45 -7.67 2.42
C LYS A 213 8.13 -8.42 2.58
N ILE A 214 7.01 -7.78 2.25
CA ILE A 214 5.69 -8.41 2.33
C ILE A 214 5.56 -9.46 1.21
N SER A 215 6.01 -9.19 -0.01
CA SER A 215 6.02 -10.18 -1.09
C SER A 215 6.77 -11.46 -0.70
N ALA A 216 7.95 -11.31 -0.08
CA ALA A 216 8.75 -12.44 0.39
C ALA A 216 8.07 -13.24 1.52
N LEU A 217 7.28 -12.58 2.38
CA LEU A 217 6.50 -13.25 3.42
C LEU A 217 5.31 -13.98 2.84
N GLU A 218 4.55 -13.37 1.95
CA GLU A 218 3.36 -13.99 1.34
C GLU A 218 3.72 -15.06 0.30
N GLY A 219 4.95 -15.05 -0.22
CA GLY A 219 5.32 -15.83 -1.41
C GLY A 219 4.70 -15.26 -2.68
N ALA A 220 4.49 -13.94 -2.72
CA ALA A 220 3.92 -13.22 -3.86
C ALA A 220 5.01 -12.79 -4.84
N GLU A 221 4.64 -12.60 -6.11
CA GLU A 221 5.53 -12.01 -7.12
C GLU A 221 5.66 -10.49 -6.95
N SER A 222 4.59 -9.83 -6.50
CA SER A 222 4.55 -8.39 -6.28
C SER A 222 3.56 -8.02 -5.17
N THR A 223 3.85 -6.93 -4.48
CA THR A 223 2.97 -6.29 -3.49
C THR A 223 2.86 -4.80 -3.79
N VAL A 224 1.66 -4.23 -3.70
CA VAL A 224 1.44 -2.77 -3.73
C VAL A 224 1.00 -2.27 -2.35
N ILE A 225 1.56 -1.13 -1.91
CA ILE A 225 1.25 -0.52 -0.60
C ILE A 225 0.40 0.74 -0.78
N MET A 226 -0.59 0.92 0.10
CA MET A 226 -1.54 2.03 0.07
C MET A 226 -1.75 2.66 1.44
N ALA A 227 -2.38 3.83 1.46
CA ALA A 227 -2.57 4.67 2.64
C ALA A 227 -3.38 4.00 3.78
N SER A 228 -4.22 3.01 3.48
CA SER A 228 -4.98 2.24 4.48
C SER A 228 -5.49 0.91 3.90
N GLY A 229 -5.94 0.00 4.77
CA GLY A 229 -6.63 -1.23 4.33
C GLY A 229 -7.87 -0.94 3.49
N MET A 230 -8.67 0.08 3.84
CA MET A 230 -9.81 0.50 3.03
C MET A 230 -9.39 1.04 1.65
N CYS A 231 -8.27 1.77 1.57
CA CYS A 231 -7.74 2.21 0.29
C CYS A 231 -7.38 1.01 -0.59
N ALA A 232 -6.75 -0.02 -0.01
CA ALA A 232 -6.47 -1.26 -0.71
C ALA A 232 -7.76 -1.91 -1.26
N SER A 233 -8.78 -2.11 -0.42
CA SER A 233 -10.04 -2.74 -0.86
C SER A 233 -10.75 -1.94 -1.95
N VAL A 234 -10.82 -0.60 -1.82
CA VAL A 234 -11.47 0.27 -2.80
C VAL A 234 -10.75 0.22 -4.15
N VAL A 235 -9.42 0.37 -4.17
CA VAL A 235 -8.64 0.34 -5.40
C VAL A 235 -8.70 -1.04 -6.05
N LEU A 236 -8.69 -2.13 -5.25
CA LEU A 236 -8.88 -3.50 -5.74
C LEU A 236 -10.17 -3.63 -6.53
N PHE A 237 -11.31 -3.25 -5.94
CA PHE A 237 -12.60 -3.40 -6.60
C PHE A 237 -12.71 -2.55 -7.86
N MET A 238 -12.25 -1.30 -7.78
CA MET A 238 -12.30 -0.39 -8.92
C MET A 238 -11.35 -0.78 -10.06
N ALA A 239 -10.26 -1.48 -9.76
CA ALA A 239 -9.29 -1.94 -10.76
C ALA A 239 -9.72 -3.24 -11.44
N LEU A 240 -10.30 -4.17 -10.69
CA LEU A 240 -10.52 -5.55 -11.17
C LEU A 240 -11.97 -5.87 -11.51
N VAL A 241 -12.94 -5.15 -10.95
CA VAL A 241 -14.36 -5.36 -11.28
C VAL A 241 -14.75 -4.34 -12.34
N PRO A 242 -15.02 -4.77 -13.59
CA PRO A 242 -15.39 -3.86 -14.65
C PRO A 242 -16.73 -3.18 -14.35
N ALA A 243 -16.97 -2.02 -14.95
CA ALA A 243 -18.30 -1.40 -14.91
C ALA A 243 -19.35 -2.39 -15.45
N GLY A 244 -20.48 -2.52 -14.76
CA GLY A 244 -21.48 -3.55 -15.07
C GLY A 244 -21.12 -4.98 -14.61
N GLY A 245 -19.96 -5.18 -13.99
CA GLY A 245 -19.48 -6.49 -13.53
C GLY A 245 -20.22 -7.01 -12.30
N HIS A 246 -19.82 -8.20 -11.86
CA HIS A 246 -20.43 -8.87 -10.71
C HIS A 246 -19.37 -9.29 -9.68
N LEU A 247 -19.61 -8.93 -8.42
CA LEU A 247 -18.78 -9.26 -7.26
C LEU A 247 -19.53 -10.30 -6.40
N VAL A 248 -18.81 -11.28 -5.85
CA VAL A 248 -19.34 -12.08 -4.74
C VAL A 248 -18.60 -11.70 -3.47
N THR A 249 -19.32 -11.60 -2.34
CA THR A 249 -18.71 -11.41 -1.02
C THR A 249 -19.54 -12.10 0.07
N THR A 250 -19.08 -12.08 1.32
CA THR A 250 -19.78 -12.73 2.42
C THR A 250 -20.61 -11.75 3.26
N THR A 251 -21.54 -12.30 4.05
CA THR A 251 -22.34 -11.56 5.05
C THR A 251 -21.48 -10.92 6.13
N ASP A 252 -20.35 -11.55 6.47
CA ASP A 252 -19.40 -11.08 7.50
C ASP A 252 -18.35 -10.09 6.98
N CYS A 253 -18.50 -9.59 5.75
CA CYS A 253 -17.58 -8.61 5.16
C CYS A 253 -17.49 -7.34 6.02
N TYR A 254 -16.27 -6.83 6.20
CA TYR A 254 -15.97 -5.68 7.04
C TYR A 254 -16.88 -4.52 6.70
N ARG A 255 -17.54 -3.97 7.72
CA ARG A 255 -18.68 -3.05 7.55
C ARG A 255 -18.41 -1.90 6.58
N LYS A 256 -17.21 -1.30 6.59
CA LYS A 256 -16.89 -0.18 5.67
C LYS A 256 -16.65 -0.66 4.24
N THR A 257 -16.07 -1.84 4.06
CA THR A 257 -15.98 -2.52 2.76
C THR A 257 -17.37 -2.80 2.23
N ARG A 258 -18.27 -3.31 3.09
CA ARG A 258 -19.66 -3.57 2.72
C ARG A 258 -20.44 -2.32 2.31
N ILE A 259 -20.29 -1.22 3.04
CA ILE A 259 -20.89 0.07 2.65
C ILE A 259 -20.38 0.52 1.27
N PHE A 260 -19.09 0.37 0.98
CA PHE A 260 -18.55 0.72 -0.33
C PHE A 260 -19.19 -0.12 -1.44
N ILE A 261 -19.27 -1.44 -1.21
CA ILE A 261 -19.89 -2.41 -2.12
C ILE A 261 -21.37 -2.09 -2.37
N GLU A 262 -22.14 -1.71 -1.35
CA GLU A 262 -23.59 -1.49 -1.48
C GLU A 262 -23.97 -0.09 -1.96
N THR A 263 -23.10 0.92 -1.81
CA THR A 263 -23.47 2.33 -2.05
C THR A 263 -22.63 3.04 -3.12
N PHE A 264 -21.42 2.55 -3.43
CA PHE A 264 -20.55 3.17 -4.43
C PHE A 264 -20.42 2.31 -5.68
N LEU A 265 -20.18 1.01 -5.55
CA LEU A 265 -20.07 0.11 -6.71
C LEU A 265 -21.33 0.10 -7.62
N PRO A 266 -22.58 0.16 -7.10
CA PRO A 266 -23.76 0.20 -7.96
C PRO A 266 -23.84 1.44 -8.85
N LYS A 267 -23.16 2.54 -8.47
CA LYS A 267 -23.07 3.75 -9.32
C LYS A 267 -22.25 3.50 -10.59
N MET A 268 -21.44 2.44 -10.61
CA MET A 268 -20.69 1.97 -11.78
C MET A 268 -21.39 0.78 -12.47
N GLY A 269 -22.64 0.50 -12.11
CA GLY A 269 -23.40 -0.66 -12.60
C GLY A 269 -22.92 -2.00 -12.04
N ILE A 270 -21.96 -2.01 -11.11
CA ILE A 270 -21.46 -3.24 -10.51
C ILE A 270 -22.52 -3.79 -9.57
N THR A 271 -22.85 -5.07 -9.75
CA THR A 271 -23.80 -5.82 -8.93
C THR A 271 -23.06 -6.74 -7.96
N THR A 272 -23.72 -7.18 -6.90
CA THR A 272 -23.08 -8.03 -5.89
C THR A 272 -24.02 -9.10 -5.37
N THR A 273 -23.51 -10.33 -5.27
CA THR A 273 -24.14 -11.44 -4.52
C THR A 273 -23.45 -11.61 -3.17
N VAL A 274 -24.25 -11.80 -2.14
CA VAL A 274 -23.79 -11.90 -0.75
C VAL A 274 -24.18 -13.27 -0.20
N ILE A 275 -23.18 -14.03 0.23
CA ILE A 275 -23.36 -15.41 0.70
C ILE A 275 -22.91 -15.57 2.17
N ASP A 276 -23.34 -16.65 2.83
CA ASP A 276 -22.76 -17.02 4.12
C ASP A 276 -21.31 -17.53 3.92
N PRO A 277 -20.35 -17.21 4.80
CA PRO A 277 -18.96 -17.67 4.67
C PRO A 277 -18.79 -19.19 4.54
N ALA A 278 -19.68 -19.98 5.13
CA ALA A 278 -19.62 -21.44 5.10
C ALA A 278 -20.45 -22.06 3.96
N ASP A 279 -21.29 -21.28 3.28
CA ASP A 279 -22.18 -21.78 2.24
C ASP A 279 -21.50 -21.81 0.87
N VAL A 280 -20.73 -22.88 0.65
CA VAL A 280 -20.06 -23.14 -0.63
C VAL A 280 -21.08 -23.37 -1.76
N GLY A 281 -22.25 -23.91 -1.47
CA GLY A 281 -23.31 -24.13 -2.48
C GLY A 281 -23.88 -22.81 -3.01
N ALA A 282 -24.00 -21.79 -2.16
CA ALA A 282 -24.36 -20.45 -2.58
C ALA A 282 -23.27 -19.80 -3.45
N LEU A 283 -21.98 -20.06 -3.16
CA LEU A 283 -20.89 -19.63 -4.04
C LEU A 283 -20.99 -20.30 -5.42
N GLU A 284 -21.14 -21.62 -5.47
CA GLU A 284 -21.31 -22.37 -6.74
C GLU A 284 -22.50 -21.82 -7.55
N SER A 285 -23.64 -21.62 -6.89
CA SER A 285 -24.85 -21.07 -7.52
C SER A 285 -24.60 -19.67 -8.08
N ALA A 286 -23.92 -18.78 -7.35
CA ALA A 286 -23.59 -17.44 -7.81
C ALA A 286 -22.62 -17.46 -9.01
N LEU A 287 -21.63 -18.36 -8.98
CA LEU A 287 -20.68 -18.58 -10.06
C LEU A 287 -21.31 -19.21 -11.31
N GLU A 288 -22.44 -19.90 -11.18
CA GLU A 288 -23.22 -20.44 -12.30
C GLU A 288 -24.17 -19.40 -12.91
N GLN A 289 -24.79 -18.58 -12.07
CA GLN A 289 -25.80 -17.60 -12.50
C GLN A 289 -25.20 -16.32 -13.06
N HIS A 290 -23.98 -15.97 -12.65
CA HIS A 290 -23.34 -14.70 -12.99
C HIS A 290 -21.93 -14.92 -13.54
N ASN A 291 -21.50 -14.02 -14.44
CA ASN A 291 -20.09 -13.92 -14.83
C ASN A 291 -19.33 -13.14 -13.73
N VAL A 292 -18.98 -13.84 -12.65
CA VAL A 292 -18.35 -13.23 -11.47
C VAL A 292 -16.92 -12.83 -11.78
N SER A 293 -16.60 -11.54 -11.63
CA SER A 293 -15.26 -11.01 -11.87
C SER A 293 -14.32 -11.26 -10.69
N LEU A 294 -14.85 -11.15 -9.46
CA LEU A 294 -14.09 -11.28 -8.23
C LEU A 294 -14.95 -11.92 -7.14
N PHE A 295 -14.40 -12.89 -6.42
CA PHE A 295 -14.87 -13.29 -5.09
C PHE A 295 -13.94 -12.66 -4.04
N PHE A 296 -14.50 -11.81 -3.18
CA PHE A 296 -13.78 -11.15 -2.09
C PHE A 296 -14.32 -11.61 -0.74
N THR A 297 -13.46 -12.15 0.12
CA THR A 297 -13.85 -12.57 1.47
C THR A 297 -12.72 -12.44 2.48
N GLU A 298 -13.09 -12.39 3.76
CA GLU A 298 -12.16 -12.39 4.90
C GLU A 298 -12.03 -13.81 5.45
N SER A 299 -10.82 -14.19 5.86
CA SER A 299 -10.61 -15.44 6.60
C SER A 299 -9.42 -15.30 7.56
N PRO A 300 -9.63 -15.36 8.89
CA PRO A 300 -10.92 -15.38 9.58
C PRO A 300 -11.75 -14.10 9.43
N THR A 301 -13.08 -14.20 9.54
CA THR A 301 -14.02 -13.05 9.46
C THR A 301 -14.13 -12.26 10.75
N ASN A 302 -14.74 -11.07 10.71
CA ASN A 302 -15.06 -10.28 11.90
C ASN A 302 -16.58 -10.05 12.05
N PRO A 303 -17.17 -10.20 13.24
CA PRO A 303 -16.54 -10.49 14.54
C PRO A 303 -16.47 -11.97 14.91
N PHE A 304 -17.11 -12.86 14.15
CA PHE A 304 -17.31 -14.26 14.55
C PHE A 304 -16.18 -15.22 14.19
N LEU A 305 -15.12 -14.74 13.53
CA LEU A 305 -13.92 -15.51 13.19
C LEU A 305 -14.22 -16.76 12.34
N ARG A 306 -15.26 -16.69 11.50
CA ARG A 306 -15.60 -17.74 10.53
C ARG A 306 -14.41 -17.95 9.60
N CYS A 307 -14.14 -19.19 9.22
CA CYS A 307 -13.06 -19.51 8.29
C CYS A 307 -13.63 -19.97 6.94
N VAL A 308 -13.00 -19.56 5.85
CA VAL A 308 -13.36 -20.00 4.50
C VAL A 308 -12.33 -21.03 4.03
N ASP A 309 -12.76 -22.11 3.38
CA ASP A 309 -11.85 -23.11 2.80
C ASP A 309 -11.22 -22.53 1.53
N ILE A 310 -10.07 -21.87 1.68
CA ILE A 310 -9.43 -21.09 0.61
C ILE A 310 -9.12 -21.98 -0.60
N LYS A 311 -8.70 -23.21 -0.35
CA LYS A 311 -8.36 -24.15 -1.42
C LYS A 311 -9.61 -24.53 -2.21
N LEU A 312 -10.67 -24.92 -1.54
CA LEU A 312 -11.92 -25.29 -2.19
C LEU A 312 -12.52 -24.12 -2.99
N VAL A 313 -12.63 -22.94 -2.38
CA VAL A 313 -13.25 -21.80 -3.07
C VAL A 313 -12.38 -21.25 -4.20
N SER A 314 -11.05 -21.36 -4.09
CA SER A 314 -10.12 -21.07 -5.19
C SER A 314 -10.39 -21.96 -6.40
N GLU A 315 -10.45 -23.29 -6.18
CA GLU A 315 -10.73 -24.26 -7.24
C GLU A 315 -12.08 -23.99 -7.93
N LEU A 316 -13.11 -23.58 -7.18
CA LEU A 316 -14.41 -23.20 -7.73
C LEU A 316 -14.36 -21.92 -8.56
N CYS A 317 -13.71 -20.87 -8.05
CA CYS A 317 -13.57 -19.59 -8.75
C CYS A 317 -12.79 -19.77 -10.06
N HIS A 318 -11.67 -20.49 -10.02
CA HIS A 318 -10.80 -20.70 -11.18
C HIS A 318 -11.48 -21.48 -12.31
N LYS A 319 -12.35 -22.45 -11.99
CA LYS A 319 -13.17 -23.17 -13.00
C LYS A 319 -14.07 -22.24 -13.82
N LYS A 320 -14.39 -21.05 -13.29
CA LYS A 320 -15.27 -20.06 -13.93
C LYS A 320 -14.51 -18.80 -14.38
N GLY A 321 -13.20 -18.77 -14.22
CA GLY A 321 -12.36 -17.61 -14.54
C GLY A 321 -12.52 -16.44 -13.57
N THR A 322 -13.09 -16.68 -12.38
CA THR A 322 -13.27 -15.68 -11.32
C THR A 322 -11.98 -15.56 -10.51
N LEU A 323 -11.56 -14.32 -10.21
CA LEU A 323 -10.45 -14.08 -9.29
C LEU A 323 -10.89 -14.26 -7.84
N LEU A 324 -10.01 -14.78 -6.99
CA LEU A 324 -10.18 -14.85 -5.54
C LEU A 324 -9.24 -13.89 -4.83
N CYS A 325 -9.80 -12.95 -4.05
CA CYS A 325 -9.05 -12.15 -3.10
C CYS A 325 -9.46 -12.49 -1.66
N ILE A 326 -8.48 -12.88 -0.86
CA ILE A 326 -8.64 -13.08 0.57
C ILE A 326 -8.13 -11.85 1.32
N ASP A 327 -8.93 -11.31 2.24
CA ASP A 327 -8.41 -10.41 3.27
C ASP A 327 -7.92 -11.25 4.46
N GLY A 328 -6.60 -11.32 4.60
CA GLY A 328 -5.90 -12.11 5.62
C GLY A 328 -5.55 -11.30 6.86
N THR A 329 -6.16 -10.12 7.08
CA THR A 329 -5.81 -9.20 8.17
C THR A 329 -5.77 -9.90 9.54
N PHE A 330 -6.73 -10.79 9.83
CA PHE A 330 -6.77 -11.52 11.10
C PHE A 330 -5.76 -12.67 11.18
N ALA A 331 -5.54 -13.38 10.07
CA ALA A 331 -4.61 -14.49 10.04
C ALA A 331 -3.16 -14.02 10.17
N THR A 332 -2.81 -12.91 9.51
CA THR A 332 -1.42 -12.48 9.24
C THR A 332 -0.68 -13.42 8.28
N PRO A 333 0.38 -12.95 7.57
CA PRO A 333 1.25 -13.81 6.77
C PRO A 333 1.83 -15.00 7.53
N LEU A 334 1.90 -14.94 8.86
CA LEU A 334 2.58 -15.96 9.67
C LEU A 334 1.69 -17.15 9.98
N ASN A 335 0.38 -16.93 10.17
CA ASN A 335 -0.52 -18.02 10.51
C ASN A 335 -1.15 -18.67 9.28
N GLN A 336 -1.23 -17.99 8.13
CA GLN A 336 -1.89 -18.53 6.94
C GLN A 336 -1.23 -17.99 5.66
N LYS A 337 -1.06 -18.86 4.66
CA LYS A 337 -0.52 -18.51 3.34
C LYS A 337 -1.61 -18.62 2.28
N ALA A 338 -2.45 -17.59 2.16
CA ALA A 338 -3.61 -17.63 1.27
C ALA A 338 -3.22 -17.89 -0.21
N LEU A 339 -2.14 -17.27 -0.69
CA LEU A 339 -1.64 -17.49 -2.05
C LEU A 339 -1.21 -18.94 -2.28
N ALA A 340 -0.53 -19.56 -1.31
CA ALA A 340 -0.13 -20.96 -1.38
C ALA A 340 -1.32 -21.93 -1.34
N LEU A 341 -2.46 -21.48 -0.82
CA LEU A 341 -3.73 -22.23 -0.80
C LEU A 341 -4.56 -22.02 -2.08
N GLY A 342 -4.12 -21.16 -3.01
CA GLY A 342 -4.74 -20.95 -4.32
C GLY A 342 -5.43 -19.60 -4.51
N ALA A 343 -5.44 -18.69 -3.52
CA ALA A 343 -5.95 -17.34 -3.75
C ALA A 343 -5.09 -16.60 -4.79
N ASP A 344 -5.72 -15.80 -5.65
CA ASP A 344 -5.00 -14.97 -6.64
C ASP A 344 -4.36 -13.74 -5.97
N LEU A 345 -5.03 -13.22 -4.94
CA LEU A 345 -4.64 -12.02 -4.21
C LEU A 345 -4.84 -12.21 -2.70
N ILE A 346 -3.91 -11.62 -1.94
CA ILE A 346 -4.02 -11.46 -0.49
C ILE A 346 -3.96 -9.98 -0.14
N LEU A 347 -4.96 -9.51 0.59
CA LEU A 347 -5.06 -8.14 1.09
C LEU A 347 -4.81 -8.15 2.61
N HIS A 348 -4.10 -7.14 3.10
CA HIS A 348 -4.05 -6.85 4.53
C HIS A 348 -4.27 -5.38 4.84
N SER A 349 -4.97 -5.12 5.94
CA SER A 349 -4.84 -3.87 6.68
C SER A 349 -3.58 -3.92 7.55
N LEU A 350 -2.49 -3.32 7.05
CA LEU A 350 -1.21 -3.27 7.75
C LEU A 350 -1.31 -2.60 9.12
N THR A 351 -2.27 -1.68 9.26
CA THR A 351 -2.69 -1.01 10.50
C THR A 351 -2.77 -1.94 11.72
N LYS A 352 -3.09 -3.21 11.51
CA LYS A 352 -3.32 -4.18 12.59
C LYS A 352 -2.02 -4.87 13.02
N TYR A 353 -1.87 -6.16 12.73
CA TYR A 353 -0.75 -6.96 13.23
C TYR A 353 0.61 -6.53 12.64
N MET A 354 0.65 -6.12 11.38
CA MET A 354 1.90 -5.78 10.68
C MET A 354 2.56 -4.54 11.28
N GLY A 355 1.77 -3.47 11.51
CA GLY A 355 2.18 -2.31 12.28
C GLY A 355 2.38 -2.67 13.75
N GLY A 356 1.35 -3.21 14.40
CA GLY A 356 1.44 -3.82 15.74
C GLY A 356 1.60 -2.87 16.93
N HIS A 357 1.60 -1.55 16.68
CA HIS A 357 1.87 -0.52 17.70
C HIS A 357 0.80 0.58 17.76
N HIS A 358 -0.33 0.40 17.05
CA HIS A 358 -1.50 1.30 17.09
C HIS A 358 -1.23 2.75 16.68
N ASP A 359 -0.20 3.01 15.87
CA ASP A 359 0.34 4.34 15.58
C ASP A 359 0.42 4.67 14.08
N VAL A 360 0.06 3.75 13.19
CA VAL A 360 0.19 3.93 11.73
C VAL A 360 -0.92 3.22 10.95
N LEU A 361 -1.42 3.89 9.91
CA LEU A 361 -2.38 3.32 8.95
C LEU A 361 -1.67 2.90 7.66
N GLY A 362 -2.12 1.79 7.08
CA GLY A 362 -1.61 1.26 5.82
C GLY A 362 -2.39 0.06 5.35
N GLY A 363 -2.32 -0.23 4.05
CA GLY A 363 -2.89 -1.40 3.42
C GLY A 363 -1.95 -1.97 2.38
N CYS A 364 -2.07 -3.26 2.09
CA CYS A 364 -1.32 -3.90 1.01
C CYS A 364 -2.20 -4.87 0.23
N ILE A 365 -1.79 -5.13 -1.02
CA ILE A 365 -2.30 -6.24 -1.84
C ILE A 365 -1.10 -6.95 -2.44
N SER A 366 -1.03 -8.25 -2.29
CA SER A 366 0.04 -9.10 -2.82
C SER A 366 -0.54 -10.19 -3.72
N GLY A 367 0.18 -10.55 -4.78
CA GLY A 367 -0.21 -11.61 -5.71
C GLY A 367 0.73 -11.68 -6.92
N SER A 368 0.21 -12.16 -8.05
CA SER A 368 0.98 -12.18 -9.29
C SER A 368 1.24 -10.77 -9.82
N ILE A 369 2.39 -10.59 -10.48
CA ILE A 369 2.80 -9.33 -11.11
C ILE A 369 1.74 -8.83 -12.11
N LYS A 370 1.11 -9.76 -12.83
CA LYS A 370 0.10 -9.51 -13.87
C LYS A 370 -1.18 -8.86 -13.31
N VAL A 371 -1.60 -9.27 -12.12
CA VAL A 371 -2.83 -8.76 -11.50
C VAL A 371 -2.53 -7.53 -10.65
N VAL A 372 -1.43 -7.56 -9.89
CA VAL A 372 -1.04 -6.44 -9.02
C VAL A 372 -0.66 -5.20 -9.82
N SER A 373 -0.10 -5.34 -11.03
CA SER A 373 0.21 -4.19 -11.90
C SER A 373 -1.03 -3.39 -12.31
N GLN A 374 -2.16 -4.05 -12.60
CA GLN A 374 -3.43 -3.38 -12.93
C GLN A 374 -3.93 -2.52 -11.76
N ILE A 375 -3.84 -3.07 -10.55
CA ILE A 375 -4.19 -2.36 -9.31
C ILE A 375 -3.23 -1.18 -9.10
N ARG A 376 -1.93 -1.38 -9.35
CA ARG A 376 -0.91 -0.34 -9.23
C ARG A 376 -1.13 0.81 -10.23
N THR A 377 -1.50 0.51 -11.47
CA THR A 377 -1.83 1.54 -12.48
C THR A 377 -2.99 2.42 -12.00
N LEU A 378 -4.09 1.83 -11.50
CA LEU A 378 -5.19 2.64 -10.95
C LEU A 378 -4.77 3.40 -9.68
N HIS A 379 -3.94 2.79 -8.82
CA HIS A 379 -3.40 3.46 -7.64
C HIS A 379 -2.59 4.72 -7.98
N HIS A 380 -1.79 4.68 -9.05
CA HIS A 380 -1.04 5.85 -9.53
C HIS A 380 -1.95 7.00 -9.98
N VAL A 381 -3.18 6.69 -10.39
CA VAL A 381 -4.19 7.69 -10.77
C VAL A 381 -4.93 8.22 -9.54
N LEU A 382 -5.45 7.33 -8.68
CA LEU A 382 -6.23 7.72 -7.50
C LEU A 382 -5.37 8.35 -6.39
N GLY A 383 -4.08 8.03 -6.35
CA GLY A 383 -3.11 8.71 -5.48
C GLY A 383 -3.22 8.39 -4.00
N GLY A 384 -3.76 7.22 -3.63
CA GLY A 384 -3.88 6.74 -2.24
C GLY A 384 -2.56 6.28 -1.62
N THR A 385 -1.47 7.03 -1.82
CA THR A 385 -0.09 6.61 -1.56
C THR A 385 0.29 6.60 -0.09
N LEU A 386 1.17 5.69 0.32
CA LEU A 386 1.70 5.66 1.68
C LEU A 386 2.89 6.61 1.85
N ASN A 387 2.92 7.36 2.96
CA ASN A 387 4.05 8.22 3.31
C ASN A 387 5.31 7.39 3.68
N PRO A 388 6.53 7.81 3.29
CA PRO A 388 7.77 7.06 3.60
C PRO A 388 8.03 6.85 5.10
N ASN A 389 7.63 7.80 5.96
CA ASN A 389 7.75 7.63 7.41
C ASN A 389 6.81 6.52 7.91
N ALA A 390 5.60 6.43 7.36
CA ALA A 390 4.68 5.34 7.68
C ALA A 390 5.20 3.98 7.17
N ALA A 391 5.78 3.94 5.96
CA ALA A 391 6.44 2.74 5.44
C ALA A 391 7.56 2.26 6.38
N TYR A 392 8.38 3.18 6.89
CA TYR A 392 9.42 2.86 7.86
C TYR A 392 8.87 2.33 9.18
N LEU A 393 7.77 2.89 9.71
CA LEU A 393 7.11 2.37 10.91
C LEU A 393 6.64 0.93 10.73
N PHE A 394 6.11 0.57 9.55
CA PHE A 394 5.80 -0.83 9.24
C PHE A 394 7.04 -1.70 9.15
N ILE A 395 8.09 -1.27 8.44
CA ILE A 395 9.37 -2.00 8.36
C ILE A 395 9.91 -2.28 9.77
N ARG A 396 9.86 -1.29 10.66
CA ARG A 396 10.26 -1.40 12.07
C ARG A 396 9.36 -2.35 12.85
N GLY A 397 8.04 -2.18 12.75
CA GLY A 397 7.05 -3.01 13.46
C GLY A 397 7.13 -4.49 13.06
N MET A 398 7.43 -4.76 11.79
CA MET A 398 7.55 -6.12 11.26
C MET A 398 8.75 -6.88 11.81
N LYS A 399 9.81 -6.22 12.28
CA LYS A 399 10.99 -6.88 12.89
C LYS A 399 10.62 -7.79 14.06
N THR A 400 9.55 -7.45 14.80
CA THR A 400 9.05 -8.22 15.95
C THR A 400 7.76 -8.97 15.66
N LEU A 401 7.31 -9.02 14.40
CA LEU A 401 6.01 -9.60 14.03
C LEU A 401 5.86 -11.04 14.52
N HIS A 402 6.88 -11.88 14.29
CA HIS A 402 6.84 -13.29 14.70
C HIS A 402 6.75 -13.48 16.21
N LEU A 403 7.51 -12.70 17.00
CA LEU A 403 7.44 -12.74 18.46
C LEU A 403 6.05 -12.30 18.97
N ARG A 404 5.53 -11.20 18.42
CA ARG A 404 4.21 -10.67 18.80
C ARG A 404 3.09 -11.65 18.45
N VAL A 405 3.06 -12.16 17.22
CA VAL A 405 2.03 -13.10 16.76
C VAL A 405 2.10 -14.41 17.54
N GLN A 406 3.29 -14.94 17.83
CA GLN A 406 3.44 -16.14 18.66
C GLN A 406 2.83 -15.93 20.07
N GLN A 407 3.15 -14.82 20.73
CA GLN A 407 2.60 -14.49 22.04
C GLN A 407 1.08 -14.27 21.98
N GLN A 408 0.59 -13.61 20.94
CA GLN A 408 -0.83 -13.35 20.71
C GLN A 408 -1.62 -14.64 20.47
N ASN A 409 -1.10 -15.57 19.67
CA ASN A 409 -1.71 -16.89 19.46
C ASN A 409 -1.80 -17.67 20.79
N SER A 410 -0.70 -17.73 21.55
CA SER A 410 -0.66 -18.43 22.85
C SER A 410 -1.63 -17.83 23.87
N THR A 411 -1.69 -16.50 23.93
CA THR A 411 -2.59 -15.80 24.86
C THR A 411 -4.05 -15.92 24.42
N GLY A 412 -4.33 -15.76 23.12
CA GLY A 412 -5.67 -15.92 22.54
C GLY A 412 -6.24 -17.30 22.85
N MET A 413 -5.48 -18.37 22.61
CA MET A 413 -5.93 -19.74 22.90
C MET A 413 -6.16 -19.99 24.41
N ARG A 414 -5.29 -19.49 25.29
CA ARG A 414 -5.48 -19.61 26.74
C ARG A 414 -6.72 -18.86 27.22
N MET A 415 -6.92 -17.63 26.76
CA MET A 415 -8.07 -16.81 27.13
C MET A 415 -9.37 -17.38 26.56
N ALA A 416 -9.37 -17.88 25.33
CA ALA A 416 -10.53 -18.51 24.72
C ALA A 416 -11.02 -19.71 25.54
N LYS A 417 -10.11 -20.59 26.00
CA LYS A 417 -10.44 -21.73 26.87
C LYS A 417 -10.96 -21.28 28.23
N LEU A 418 -10.33 -20.27 28.84
CA LEU A 418 -10.77 -19.74 30.14
C LEU A 418 -12.18 -19.16 30.04
N LEU A 419 -12.45 -18.39 28.98
CA LEU A 419 -13.76 -17.81 28.72
C LEU A 419 -14.80 -18.89 28.41
N GLU A 420 -14.46 -19.92 27.65
CA GLU A 420 -15.39 -21.00 27.29
C GLU A 420 -15.86 -21.80 28.53
N ALA A 421 -14.99 -21.95 29.54
CA ALA A 421 -15.32 -22.59 30.81
C ALA A 421 -16.02 -21.66 31.82
N HIS A 422 -16.10 -20.35 31.54
CA HIS A 422 -16.57 -19.38 32.53
C HIS A 422 -18.10 -19.34 32.62
N PRO A 423 -18.71 -19.46 33.82
CA PRO A 423 -20.17 -19.61 33.96
C PRO A 423 -21.00 -18.41 33.50
N LYS A 424 -20.40 -17.22 33.40
CA LYS A 424 -21.04 -16.00 32.86
C LYS A 424 -20.81 -15.79 31.36
N VAL A 425 -20.16 -16.73 30.67
CA VAL A 425 -19.94 -16.64 29.22
C VAL A 425 -20.84 -17.66 28.55
N LYS A 426 -21.68 -17.17 27.64
CA LYS A 426 -22.65 -18.00 26.91
C LYS A 426 -22.00 -18.73 25.74
N ARG A 427 -21.10 -18.05 25.03
CA ARG A 427 -20.44 -18.58 23.82
C ARG A 427 -19.12 -17.87 23.58
N VAL A 428 -18.13 -18.62 23.09
CA VAL A 428 -16.85 -18.09 22.63
C VAL A 428 -16.68 -18.44 21.15
N TYR A 429 -16.20 -17.48 20.37
CA TYR A 429 -15.84 -17.63 18.98
C TYR A 429 -14.31 -17.49 18.89
N TYR A 430 -13.64 -18.60 18.61
CA TYR A 430 -12.20 -18.64 18.39
C TYR A 430 -11.83 -19.86 17.53
N PRO A 431 -11.17 -19.72 16.38
CA PRO A 431 -10.90 -20.85 15.46
C PRO A 431 -10.11 -22.00 16.10
N GLY A 432 -9.33 -21.71 17.14
CA GLY A 432 -8.56 -22.72 17.87
C GLY A 432 -9.37 -23.59 18.82
N LEU A 433 -10.62 -23.25 19.13
CA LEU A 433 -11.48 -24.05 20.00
C LEU A 433 -12.21 -25.15 19.20
N PRO A 434 -12.30 -26.39 19.71
CA PRO A 434 -13.07 -27.47 19.06
C PRO A 434 -14.56 -27.18 18.87
N SER A 435 -15.12 -26.26 19.66
CA SER A 435 -16.51 -25.79 19.55
C SER A 435 -16.74 -24.83 18.38
N HIS A 436 -15.67 -24.31 17.76
CA HIS A 436 -15.78 -23.44 16.61
C HIS A 436 -16.23 -24.24 15.39
N PRO A 437 -17.23 -23.78 14.60
CA PRO A 437 -17.81 -24.63 13.55
C PRO A 437 -16.80 -25.05 12.46
N GLU A 438 -15.79 -24.22 12.17
CA GLU A 438 -14.69 -24.56 11.24
C GLU A 438 -13.38 -24.90 11.94
N HIS A 439 -13.39 -25.42 13.18
CA HIS A 439 -12.15 -25.74 13.90
C HIS A 439 -11.20 -26.62 13.08
N GLU A 440 -11.71 -27.73 12.54
CA GLU A 440 -10.91 -28.67 11.76
C GLU A 440 -10.36 -28.04 10.48
N LEU A 441 -11.15 -27.20 9.81
CA LEU A 441 -10.67 -26.44 8.65
C LEU A 441 -9.57 -25.45 9.05
N ALA A 442 -9.78 -24.66 10.10
CA ALA A 442 -8.79 -23.72 10.60
C ALA A 442 -7.47 -24.43 10.93
N LYS A 443 -7.53 -25.59 11.60
CA LYS A 443 -6.36 -26.40 11.93
C LYS A 443 -5.63 -26.96 10.69
N ARG A 444 -6.34 -27.23 9.60
CA ARG A 444 -5.73 -27.69 8.33
C ARG A 444 -4.99 -26.58 7.59
N GLN A 445 -5.51 -25.35 7.59
CA GLN A 445 -4.98 -24.27 6.75
C GLN A 445 -4.23 -23.16 7.52
N MET A 446 -4.30 -23.16 8.85
CA MET A 446 -3.65 -22.17 9.71
C MET A 446 -2.65 -22.83 10.68
N THR A 447 -1.50 -22.17 10.90
CA THR A 447 -0.48 -22.59 11.88
C THR A 447 -0.63 -21.91 13.24
N GLY A 448 -1.54 -20.94 13.34
CA GLY A 448 -1.96 -20.25 14.55
C GLY A 448 -3.32 -19.60 14.37
N PHE A 449 -4.02 -19.29 15.46
CA PHE A 449 -5.45 -18.88 15.39
C PHE A 449 -5.68 -17.39 15.68
N GLY A 450 -4.61 -16.59 15.71
CA GLY A 450 -4.68 -15.15 15.94
C GLY A 450 -4.87 -14.76 17.41
N GLY A 451 -4.86 -13.45 17.66
CA GLY A 451 -4.97 -12.85 19.00
C GLY A 451 -6.34 -12.27 19.34
N VAL A 452 -7.35 -12.41 18.47
CA VAL A 452 -8.70 -11.89 18.73
C VAL A 452 -9.60 -13.03 19.19
N VAL A 453 -10.34 -12.79 20.26
CA VAL A 453 -11.35 -13.69 20.83
C VAL A 453 -12.64 -12.91 20.97
N SER A 454 -13.71 -13.39 20.35
CA SER A 454 -15.06 -12.83 20.50
C SER A 454 -15.89 -13.72 21.41
N PHE A 455 -16.75 -13.14 22.25
CA PHE A 455 -17.61 -13.92 23.14
C PHE A 455 -18.90 -13.19 23.50
N GLU A 456 -19.91 -13.95 23.88
CA GLU A 456 -21.20 -13.47 24.37
C GLU A 456 -21.26 -13.64 25.89
N VAL A 457 -21.62 -12.58 26.60
CA VAL A 457 -21.87 -12.61 28.05
C VAL A 457 -23.27 -13.18 28.30
N GLY A 458 -23.38 -14.14 29.21
CA GLY A 458 -24.67 -14.62 29.72
C GLY A 458 -25.26 -13.57 30.67
N ILE A 459 -26.52 -13.21 30.44
CA ILE A 459 -27.30 -12.31 31.32
C ILE A 459 -27.65 -13.05 32.61
#